data_AF-A0A5P0JC70-F1
#
_entry.id   AF-A0A5P0JC70-F1
#
_cell.length_a   1.000
_cell.length_b   1.000
_cell.length_c   1.000
_cell.angle_alpha   90.00
_cell.angle_beta   90.00
_cell.angle_gamma   90.00
#
_symmetry.space_group_name_H-M   'P 1'
#
loop_
_entity.id
_entity.type
_entity.pdbx_description
1 polymer ?
#
loop_
_entity_poly.entity_id
_entity_poly.type
_entity_poly.pdbx_seq_one_letter_code
_entity_poly.pdbx_strand_id
1 'polypeptide(L)'
;MLFTGIWPQRAFIHWRIQLAKSLTEYNRVYQSAFSPNLLERPRLDSHLQKLLTDAVKMRGLIAPASKETRIPKSIYEGIQTINRNLVCMLELQINAYWATRPSHFVLLNAQKLRDTQHMMQQILLSLVHALYEGNPQPVFANTEKLNDAVEELRQLLNNHHDLKVVETPIYGYVWLNMETAHQLELLSNLICRALRK
;
A
#
# COMPACT_ATOMS: atom_id res chain seq x y z
N MET A 1 -12.95 -23.88 -7.39
CA MET A 1 -11.63 -23.98 -8.05
C MET A 1 -11.03 -25.37 -7.79
N LEU A 2 -11.32 -26.35 -8.65
CA LEU A 2 -10.76 -27.72 -8.56
C LEU A 2 -9.43 -27.87 -9.33
N PHE A 3 -9.16 -27.01 -10.32
CA PHE A 3 -8.02 -27.15 -11.23
C PHE A 3 -6.65 -26.83 -10.60
N THR A 4 -6.56 -25.94 -9.60
CA THR A 4 -5.28 -25.59 -8.96
C THR A 4 -4.77 -26.63 -7.96
N GLY A 5 -5.61 -27.62 -7.59
CA GLY A 5 -5.21 -28.73 -6.73
C GLY A 5 -4.54 -29.89 -7.48
N ILE A 6 -4.89 -30.09 -8.75
CA ILE A 6 -4.46 -31.23 -9.58
C ILE A 6 -3.22 -30.87 -10.41
N TRP A 7 -3.13 -29.61 -10.89
CA TRP A 7 -1.98 -29.11 -11.63
C TRP A 7 -1.52 -27.77 -11.02
N PRO A 8 -0.53 -27.75 -10.11
CA PRO A 8 0.00 -26.51 -9.55
C PRO A 8 0.79 -25.68 -10.57
N GLN A 9 0.87 -26.09 -11.84
CA GLN A 9 1.56 -25.36 -12.89
C GLN A 9 0.89 -23.98 -13.08
N ARG A 10 1.66 -22.90 -12.87
CA ARG A 10 1.26 -21.48 -12.99
C ARG A 10 0.48 -20.88 -11.82
N ALA A 11 0.34 -21.56 -10.68
CA ALA A 11 -0.28 -20.97 -9.49
C ALA A 11 0.48 -19.73 -8.99
N PHE A 12 1.80 -19.75 -9.04
CA PHE A 12 2.68 -18.64 -8.70
C PHE A 12 2.55 -17.46 -9.65
N ILE A 13 2.46 -17.72 -10.96
CA ILE A 13 2.24 -16.66 -11.96
C ILE A 13 0.87 -16.01 -11.74
N HIS A 14 -0.17 -16.82 -11.51
CA HIS A 14 -1.50 -16.30 -11.23
C HIS A 14 -1.53 -15.46 -9.94
N TRP A 15 -0.85 -15.93 -8.89
CA TRP A 15 -0.69 -15.17 -7.63
C TRP A 15 0.01 -13.83 -7.85
N ARG A 16 1.13 -13.81 -8.59
CA ARG A 16 1.87 -12.58 -8.93
C ARG A 16 1.01 -11.58 -9.69
N ILE A 17 0.31 -12.03 -10.72
CA ILE A 17 -0.57 -11.18 -11.53
C ILE A 17 -1.72 -10.63 -10.68
N GLN A 18 -2.31 -11.45 -9.80
CA GLN A 18 -3.41 -11.00 -8.94
C GLN A 18 -2.92 -9.97 -7.91
N LEU A 19 -1.73 -10.16 -7.34
CA LEU A 19 -1.12 -9.16 -6.45
C LEU A 19 -0.81 -7.85 -7.18
N ALA A 20 -0.24 -7.93 -8.38
CA ALA A 20 0.06 -6.75 -9.20
C ALA A 20 -1.21 -5.96 -9.53
N LYS A 21 -2.30 -6.65 -9.88
CA LYS A 21 -3.61 -6.03 -10.10
C LYS A 21 -4.14 -5.36 -8.82
N SER A 22 -4.05 -6.04 -7.67
CA SER A 22 -4.45 -5.48 -6.37
C SER A 22 -3.71 -4.18 -6.07
N LEU A 23 -2.38 -4.15 -6.24
CA LEU A 23 -1.58 -2.95 -6.00
C LEU A 23 -1.81 -1.84 -7.02
N THR A 24 -2.11 -2.20 -8.28
CA THR A 24 -2.48 -1.23 -9.33
C THR A 24 -3.78 -0.53 -8.98
N GLU A 25 -4.81 -1.30 -8.61
CA GLU A 25 -6.11 -0.76 -8.22
C GLU A 25 -6.01 0.03 -6.90
N TYR A 26 -5.19 -0.43 -5.95
CA TYR A 26 -4.88 0.33 -4.74
C TYR A 26 -4.31 1.71 -5.09
N ASN A 27 -3.30 1.78 -5.97
CA ASN A 27 -2.68 3.03 -6.36
C ASN A 27 -3.67 3.97 -7.08
N ARG A 28 -4.59 3.42 -7.89
CA ARG A 28 -5.66 4.20 -8.54
C ARG A 28 -6.62 4.82 -7.52
N VAL A 29 -7.06 4.04 -6.53
CA VAL A 29 -7.94 4.54 -5.47
C VAL A 29 -7.20 5.58 -4.63
N TYR A 30 -5.92 5.33 -4.32
CA TYR A 30 -5.04 6.27 -3.60
C TYR A 30 -4.96 7.62 -4.33
N GLN A 31 -4.59 7.63 -5.61
CA GLN A 31 -4.51 8.84 -6.42
C GLN A 31 -5.85 9.55 -6.54
N SER A 32 -6.93 8.78 -6.72
CA SER A 32 -8.29 9.34 -6.80
C SER A 32 -8.72 9.95 -5.47
N ALA A 33 -8.28 9.43 -4.33
CA ALA A 33 -8.70 9.94 -3.03
C ALA A 33 -7.96 11.19 -2.57
N PHE A 34 -6.70 11.35 -2.98
CA PHE A 34 -5.81 12.42 -2.51
C PHE A 34 -5.39 13.39 -3.62
N SER A 35 -6.12 13.41 -4.74
CA SER A 35 -5.86 14.36 -5.83
C SER A 35 -6.02 15.81 -5.33
N PRO A 36 -5.05 16.70 -5.61
CA PRO A 36 -5.12 18.11 -5.20
C PRO A 36 -6.22 18.88 -5.93
N ASN A 37 -6.76 18.33 -7.01
CA ASN A 37 -7.80 18.96 -7.83
C ASN A 37 -9.22 18.66 -7.32
N LEU A 38 -9.37 17.93 -6.21
CA LEU A 38 -10.67 17.60 -5.65
C LEU A 38 -11.11 18.63 -4.61
N LEU A 39 -12.31 19.16 -4.82
CA LEU A 39 -12.96 20.08 -3.88
C LEU A 39 -13.80 19.34 -2.84
N GLU A 40 -14.25 18.13 -3.17
CA GLU A 40 -15.15 17.30 -2.35
C GLU A 40 -14.65 15.85 -2.29
N ARG A 41 -15.04 15.15 -1.22
CA ARG A 41 -14.68 13.75 -1.01
C ARG A 41 -15.23 12.87 -2.15
N PRO A 42 -14.38 12.12 -2.86
CA PRO A 42 -14.83 11.20 -3.90
C PRO A 42 -15.53 9.98 -3.28
N ARG A 43 -16.52 9.43 -4.01
CA ARG A 43 -17.24 8.21 -3.62
C ARG A 43 -16.42 6.97 -3.99
N LEU A 44 -15.73 6.38 -3.01
CA LEU A 44 -14.78 5.29 -3.24
C LEU A 44 -15.14 3.98 -2.51
N ASP A 45 -16.26 3.93 -1.79
CA ASP A 45 -16.62 2.80 -0.92
C ASP A 45 -16.72 1.47 -1.69
N SER A 46 -17.33 1.49 -2.88
CA SER A 46 -17.42 0.31 -3.75
C SER A 46 -16.05 -0.17 -4.25
N HIS A 47 -15.12 0.75 -4.49
CA HIS A 47 -13.76 0.44 -4.92
C HIS A 47 -12.94 -0.16 -3.77
N LEU A 48 -13.06 0.39 -2.56
CA LEU A 48 -12.44 -0.15 -1.34
C LEU A 48 -12.98 -1.55 -1.02
N GLN A 49 -14.30 -1.75 -1.09
CA GLN A 49 -14.92 -3.05 -0.86
C GLN A 49 -14.45 -4.09 -1.90
N LYS A 50 -14.31 -3.68 -3.16
CA LYS A 50 -13.77 -4.54 -4.23
C LYS A 50 -12.31 -4.92 -3.95
N LEU A 51 -11.46 -3.96 -3.58
CA LEU A 51 -10.06 -4.21 -3.20
C LEU A 51 -9.96 -5.23 -2.06
N LEU A 52 -10.75 -5.06 -1.00
CA LEU A 52 -10.77 -5.98 0.13
C LEU A 52 -11.22 -7.38 -0.31
N THR A 53 -12.27 -7.46 -1.11
CA THR A 53 -12.81 -8.73 -1.63
C THR A 53 -11.79 -9.47 -2.47
N ASP A 54 -11.11 -8.76 -3.37
CA ASP A 54 -10.10 -9.34 -4.25
C ASP A 54 -8.85 -9.75 -3.48
N ALA A 55 -8.45 -8.99 -2.46
CA ALA A 55 -7.41 -9.40 -1.53
C ALA A 55 -7.80 -10.71 -0.82
N VAL A 56 -9.01 -10.85 -0.28
CA VAL A 56 -9.44 -12.10 0.39
C VAL A 56 -9.39 -13.31 -0.55
N LYS A 57 -9.82 -13.16 -1.81
CA LYS A 57 -9.80 -14.24 -2.81
C LYS A 57 -8.39 -14.76 -3.09
N MET A 58 -7.36 -13.92 -2.99
CA MET A 58 -5.96 -14.33 -3.22
C MET A 58 -5.48 -15.42 -2.26
N ARG A 59 -6.09 -15.55 -1.08
CA ARG A 59 -5.74 -16.60 -0.10
C ARG A 59 -5.80 -18.01 -0.70
N GLY A 60 -6.71 -18.25 -1.64
CA GLY A 60 -6.84 -19.54 -2.33
C GLY A 60 -5.61 -19.93 -3.18
N LEU A 61 -4.72 -18.99 -3.51
CA LEU A 61 -3.53 -19.23 -4.31
C LEU A 61 -2.28 -19.52 -3.50
N ILE A 62 -2.29 -19.28 -2.18
CA ILE A 62 -1.11 -19.40 -1.31
C ILE A 62 -0.58 -20.84 -1.28
N ALA A 63 -1.46 -21.80 -0.96
CA ALA A 63 -1.08 -23.22 -0.87
C ALA A 63 -0.54 -23.78 -2.21
N PRO A 64 -1.22 -23.59 -3.35
CA PRO A 64 -0.70 -24.09 -4.63
C PRO A 64 0.57 -23.35 -5.09
N ALA A 65 0.68 -22.02 -4.90
CA ALA A 65 1.90 -21.27 -5.26
C ALA A 65 3.12 -21.69 -4.43
N SER A 66 2.93 -21.93 -3.13
CA SER A 66 3.98 -22.45 -2.25
C SER A 66 4.41 -23.87 -2.64
N LYS A 67 3.45 -24.74 -3.01
CA LYS A 67 3.77 -26.09 -3.50
C LYS A 67 4.56 -26.05 -4.82
N GLU A 68 4.21 -25.14 -5.72
CA GLU A 68 4.89 -24.97 -7.02
C GLU A 68 6.32 -24.44 -6.88
N THR A 69 6.53 -23.43 -6.04
CA THR A 69 7.81 -22.71 -5.94
C THR A 69 8.74 -23.19 -4.83
N ARG A 70 8.22 -23.96 -3.87
CA ARG A 70 8.87 -24.31 -2.60
C ARG A 70 9.17 -23.12 -1.69
N ILE A 71 8.68 -21.91 -2.02
CA ILE A 71 8.75 -20.75 -1.13
C ILE A 71 7.87 -21.02 0.10
N PRO A 72 8.34 -20.72 1.33
CA PRO A 72 7.57 -20.94 2.55
C PRO A 72 6.20 -20.23 2.52
N LYS A 73 5.15 -20.91 2.98
CA LYS A 73 3.79 -20.34 3.08
C LYS A 73 3.77 -19.03 3.89
N SER A 74 4.61 -18.93 4.93
CA SER A 74 4.71 -17.74 5.77
C SER A 74 5.06 -16.46 5.00
N ILE A 75 5.82 -16.55 3.90
CA ILE A 75 6.14 -15.38 3.05
C ILE A 75 4.87 -14.90 2.34
N TYR A 76 4.11 -15.83 1.75
CA TYR A 76 2.85 -15.50 1.08
C TYR A 76 1.79 -14.99 2.05
N GLU A 77 1.70 -15.58 3.25
CA GLU A 77 0.79 -15.15 4.31
C GLU A 77 1.15 -13.76 4.84
N GLY A 78 2.44 -13.46 4.98
CA GLY A 78 2.91 -12.12 5.29
C GLY A 78 2.51 -11.10 4.23
N ILE A 79 2.76 -11.39 2.95
CA ILE A 79 2.34 -10.52 1.83
C ILE A 79 0.82 -10.32 1.83
N GLN A 80 0.05 -11.39 2.04
CA GLN A 80 -1.40 -11.36 2.10
C GLN A 80 -1.92 -10.49 3.25
N THR A 81 -1.27 -10.55 4.40
CA THR A 81 -1.61 -9.75 5.58
C THR A 81 -1.35 -8.28 5.30
N ILE A 82 -0.17 -7.94 4.79
CA ILE A 82 0.18 -6.56 4.47
C ILE A 82 -0.72 -5.98 3.37
N ASN A 83 -1.04 -6.75 2.32
CA ASN A 83 -1.96 -6.30 1.27
C ASN A 83 -3.34 -5.92 1.83
N ARG A 84 -3.87 -6.70 2.78
CA ARG A 84 -5.14 -6.37 3.46
C ARG A 84 -5.00 -5.15 4.37
N ASN A 85 -3.91 -5.07 5.12
CA ASN A 85 -3.63 -3.92 5.99
C ASN A 85 -3.54 -2.63 5.19
N LEU A 86 -2.88 -2.64 4.03
CA LEU A 86 -2.83 -1.49 3.13
C LEU A 86 -4.23 -1.01 2.75
N VAL A 87 -5.14 -1.90 2.32
CA VAL A 87 -6.53 -1.52 1.99
C VAL A 87 -7.25 -0.88 3.18
N CYS A 88 -7.10 -1.43 4.39
CA CYS A 88 -7.70 -0.87 5.60
C CYS A 88 -7.08 0.50 5.96
N MET A 89 -5.76 0.65 5.85
CA MET A 89 -5.10 1.93 6.10
C MET A 89 -5.52 2.98 5.09
N LEU A 90 -5.68 2.62 3.80
CA LEU A 90 -6.20 3.54 2.80
C LEU A 90 -7.58 4.07 3.19
N GLU A 91 -8.49 3.20 3.62
CA GLU A 91 -9.80 3.63 4.11
C GLU A 91 -9.69 4.61 5.29
N LEU A 92 -8.84 4.31 6.28
CA LEU A 92 -8.60 5.20 7.41
C LEU A 92 -7.96 6.53 6.99
N GLN A 93 -7.00 6.51 6.06
CA GLN A 93 -6.35 7.69 5.51
C GLN A 93 -7.35 8.59 4.78
N ILE A 94 -8.25 7.99 3.98
CA ILE A 94 -9.32 8.73 3.29
C ILE A 94 -10.23 9.40 4.32
N ASN A 95 -10.64 8.66 5.34
CA ASN A 95 -11.51 9.19 6.39
C ASN A 95 -10.84 10.34 7.16
N ALA A 96 -9.55 10.22 7.51
CA ALA A 96 -8.81 11.26 8.21
C ALA A 96 -8.57 12.51 7.33
N TYR A 97 -8.20 12.32 6.06
CA TYR A 97 -7.93 13.41 5.12
C TYR A 97 -9.16 14.27 4.83
N TRP A 98 -10.32 13.62 4.68
CA TRP A 98 -11.60 14.26 4.39
C TRP A 98 -12.46 14.53 5.64
N ALA A 99 -11.90 14.38 6.86
CA ALA A 99 -12.67 14.47 8.10
C ALA A 99 -13.32 15.85 8.31
N THR A 100 -12.57 16.92 8.06
CA THR A 100 -13.07 18.29 8.14
C THR A 100 -12.49 19.14 7.01
N ARG A 101 -13.22 20.18 6.59
CA ARG A 101 -12.73 21.11 5.56
C ARG A 101 -11.47 21.88 5.99
N PRO A 102 -11.35 22.39 7.23
CA PRO A 102 -10.12 23.03 7.69
C PRO A 102 -8.91 22.09 7.70
N SER A 103 -9.05 20.85 8.21
CA SER A 103 -7.95 19.88 8.21
C SER A 103 -7.51 19.54 6.79
N HIS A 104 -8.47 19.34 5.88
CA HIS A 104 -8.18 19.10 4.48
C HIS A 104 -7.37 20.24 3.84
N PHE A 105 -7.73 21.50 4.09
CA PHE A 105 -6.96 22.65 3.57
C PHE A 105 -5.51 22.70 4.09
N VAL A 106 -5.29 22.37 5.36
CA VAL A 106 -3.93 22.30 5.92
C VAL A 106 -3.13 21.19 5.22
N LEU A 107 -3.73 19.99 5.11
CA LEU A 107 -3.10 18.83 4.47
C LEU A 107 -2.81 19.06 2.99
N LEU A 108 -3.73 19.71 2.27
CA LEU A 108 -3.57 20.04 0.85
C LEU A 108 -2.37 20.96 0.60
N ASN A 109 -1.98 21.77 1.60
CA ASN A 109 -0.85 22.70 1.50
C ASN A 109 0.47 22.13 2.06
N ALA A 110 0.45 20.99 2.73
CA ALA A 110 1.66 20.36 3.27
C ALA A 110 2.55 19.71 2.19
N GLN A 111 3.60 20.43 1.75
CA GLN A 111 4.51 19.96 0.69
C GLN A 111 5.18 18.62 1.01
N LYS A 112 5.77 18.48 2.19
CA LYS A 112 6.46 17.24 2.59
C LYS A 112 5.54 16.02 2.59
N LEU A 113 4.27 16.22 2.91
CA LEU A 113 3.26 15.17 2.85
C LEU A 113 2.98 14.77 1.41
N ARG A 114 2.84 15.74 0.49
CA ARG A 114 2.72 15.46 -0.95
C ARG A 114 3.93 14.71 -1.49
N ASP A 115 5.14 15.10 -1.09
CA ASP A 115 6.38 14.43 -1.52
C ASP A 115 6.40 12.97 -1.06
N THR A 116 5.99 12.72 0.19
CA THR A 116 5.86 11.35 0.74
C THR A 116 4.78 10.55 0.00
N GLN A 117 3.62 11.15 -0.29
CA GLN A 117 2.57 10.52 -1.07
C GLN A 117 3.07 10.13 -2.47
N HIS A 118 3.78 11.02 -3.16
CA HIS A 118 4.36 10.73 -4.47
C HIS A 118 5.38 9.59 -4.38
N MET A 119 6.22 9.57 -3.36
CA MET A 119 7.19 8.50 -3.16
C MET A 119 6.53 7.13 -2.93
N MET A 120 5.50 7.07 -2.08
CA MET A 120 4.72 5.85 -1.88
C MET A 120 4.08 5.34 -3.18
N GLN A 121 3.56 6.24 -4.01
CA GLN A 121 3.02 5.88 -5.34
C GLN A 121 4.11 5.30 -6.26
N GLN A 122 5.31 5.87 -6.28
CA GLN A 122 6.43 5.35 -7.08
C GLN A 122 6.88 3.95 -6.63
N ILE A 123 6.87 3.70 -5.32
CA ILE A 123 7.17 2.37 -4.76
C ILE A 123 6.10 1.37 -5.16
N LEU A 124 4.82 1.71 -5.04
CA LEU A 124 3.72 0.87 -5.50
C LEU A 124 3.86 0.50 -6.98
N LEU A 125 4.17 1.47 -7.84
CA LEU A 125 4.38 1.24 -9.27
C LEU A 125 5.59 0.33 -9.53
N SER A 126 6.69 0.53 -8.79
CA SER A 126 7.89 -0.31 -8.89
C SER A 126 7.62 -1.75 -8.45
N LEU A 127 6.82 -1.96 -7.39
CA LEU A 127 6.37 -3.28 -6.95
C LEU A 127 5.46 -3.94 -7.99
N VAL A 128 4.52 -3.20 -8.58
CA VAL A 128 3.66 -3.70 -9.66
C VAL A 128 4.51 -4.17 -10.84
N HIS A 129 5.48 -3.38 -11.25
CA HIS A 129 6.39 -3.72 -12.35
C HIS A 129 7.22 -4.96 -12.02
N ALA A 130 7.84 -5.02 -10.83
CA ALA A 130 8.58 -6.18 -10.36
C ALA A 130 7.73 -7.45 -10.32
N LEU A 131 6.45 -7.35 -9.94
CA LEU A 131 5.52 -8.48 -9.93
C LEU A 131 5.14 -8.96 -11.33
N TYR A 132 5.03 -8.07 -12.33
CA TYR A 132 4.78 -8.45 -13.71
C TYR A 132 6.02 -9.06 -14.36
N GLU A 133 7.19 -8.44 -14.22
CA GLU A 133 8.42 -8.90 -14.84
C GLU A 133 9.05 -10.09 -14.11
N GLY A 134 8.91 -10.12 -12.79
CA GLY A 134 9.52 -11.13 -11.93
C GLY A 134 10.94 -10.76 -11.50
N ASN A 135 11.37 -9.53 -11.72
CA ASN A 135 12.67 -9.00 -11.33
C ASN A 135 12.53 -8.02 -10.15
N PRO A 136 13.15 -8.29 -8.99
CA PRO A 136 13.06 -7.43 -7.81
C PRO A 136 14.05 -6.24 -7.79
N GLN A 137 14.98 -6.11 -8.75
CA GLN A 137 15.99 -5.04 -8.77
C GLN A 137 15.46 -3.59 -8.60
N PRO A 138 14.36 -3.14 -9.25
CA PRO A 138 13.90 -1.75 -9.16
C PRO A 138 13.32 -1.37 -7.79
N VAL A 139 13.12 -2.34 -6.89
CA VAL A 139 12.43 -2.13 -5.63
C VAL A 139 13.38 -1.62 -4.52
N PHE A 140 14.65 -2.01 -4.53
CA PHE A 140 15.60 -1.70 -3.45
C PHE A 140 15.99 -0.23 -3.35
N ALA A 141 16.10 0.47 -4.48
CA ALA A 141 16.54 1.87 -4.52
C ALA A 141 15.50 2.87 -3.96
N ASN A 142 14.24 2.45 -3.84
CA ASN A 142 13.15 3.33 -3.43
C ASN A 142 12.82 3.23 -1.93
N THR A 143 13.23 2.16 -1.25
CA THR A 143 12.94 1.94 0.18
C THR A 143 13.77 2.86 1.08
N GLU A 144 15.04 3.12 0.74
CA GLU A 144 15.91 4.01 1.53
C GLU A 144 15.37 5.44 1.55
N LYS A 145 15.00 5.95 0.37
CA LYS A 145 14.37 7.28 0.23
C LYS A 145 13.07 7.41 1.02
N LEU A 146 12.29 6.31 1.10
CA LEU A 146 11.04 6.29 1.86
C LEU A 146 11.30 6.45 3.35
N ASN A 147 12.33 5.77 3.87
CA ASN A 147 12.68 5.84 5.28
C ASN A 147 13.15 7.25 5.66
N ASP A 148 13.94 7.91 4.81
CA ASP A 148 14.33 9.31 5.01
C ASP A 148 13.12 10.24 5.04
N ALA A 149 12.19 10.11 4.08
CA ALA A 149 10.98 10.93 4.02
C ALA A 149 10.06 10.72 5.25
N VAL A 150 9.94 9.48 5.71
CA VAL A 150 9.16 9.13 6.92
C VAL A 150 9.81 9.73 8.17
N GLU A 151 11.13 9.68 8.28
CA GLU A 151 11.85 10.25 9.42
C GLU A 151 11.70 11.78 9.47
N GLU A 152 11.78 12.44 8.31
CA GLU A 152 11.50 13.88 8.24
C GLU A 152 10.06 14.23 8.67
N LEU A 153 9.07 13.41 8.30
CA LEU A 153 7.69 13.61 8.75
C LEU A 153 7.55 13.42 10.27
N ARG A 154 8.26 12.45 10.86
CA ARG A 154 8.30 12.26 12.32
C ARG A 154 8.88 13.48 13.03
N GLN A 155 9.98 14.02 12.52
CA GLN A 155 10.62 15.20 13.09
C GLN A 155 9.71 16.43 13.05
N LEU A 156 9.00 16.64 11.93
CA LEU A 156 8.01 17.72 11.86
C LEU A 156 6.92 17.56 12.92
N LEU A 157 6.39 16.35 13.08
CA LEU A 157 5.29 16.09 14.00
C LEU A 157 5.72 16.29 15.46
N ASN A 158 6.96 15.93 15.80
CA ASN A 158 7.54 16.15 17.12
C ASN A 158 7.84 17.64 17.40
N ASN A 159 8.20 18.42 16.38
CA ASN A 159 8.55 19.83 16.53
C ASN A 159 7.33 20.77 16.66
N HIS A 160 6.12 20.31 16.32
CA HIS A 160 4.90 21.14 16.27
C HIS A 160 3.94 20.92 17.47
N HIS A 161 4.45 20.42 18.59
CA HIS A 161 3.64 20.02 19.75
C HIS A 161 2.81 21.15 20.43
N ASP A 162 2.97 22.41 20.02
CA ASP A 162 2.30 23.60 20.60
C ASP A 162 0.97 24.00 19.93
N LEU A 163 0.54 23.34 18.85
CA LEU A 163 -0.70 23.71 18.14
C LEU A 163 -1.95 23.08 18.80
N LYS A 164 -2.43 23.65 19.89
CA LYS A 164 -3.66 23.18 20.56
C LYS A 164 -4.89 23.06 19.62
N VAL A 165 -5.43 21.82 19.54
CA VAL A 165 -6.88 21.46 19.54
C VAL A 165 -7.67 21.48 18.22
N VAL A 166 -7.07 21.76 17.05
CA VAL A 166 -7.73 21.54 15.72
C VAL A 166 -7.27 20.23 15.04
N GLU A 167 -6.50 19.40 15.76
CA GLU A 167 -5.41 18.63 15.17
C GLU A 167 -5.62 17.11 15.02
N THR A 168 -6.57 16.49 15.71
CA THR A 168 -6.65 15.01 15.78
C THR A 168 -6.71 14.31 14.40
N PRO A 169 -7.50 14.79 13.41
CA PRO A 169 -7.51 14.18 12.08
C PRO A 169 -6.20 14.40 11.30
N ILE A 170 -5.52 15.53 11.51
CA ILE A 170 -4.24 15.85 10.85
C ILE A 170 -3.15 14.90 11.38
N TYR A 171 -3.04 14.76 12.69
CA TYR A 171 -2.07 13.85 13.31
C TYR A 171 -2.37 12.39 12.95
N GLY A 172 -3.65 12.01 12.98
CA GLY A 172 -4.09 10.69 12.54
C GLY A 172 -3.69 10.43 11.08
N TYR A 173 -3.91 11.40 10.20
CA TYR A 173 -3.52 11.28 8.79
C TYR A 173 -2.01 11.14 8.59
N VAL A 174 -1.21 11.99 9.25
CA VAL A 174 0.26 11.92 9.14
C VAL A 174 0.77 10.60 9.69
N TRP A 175 0.27 10.15 10.85
CA TRP A 175 0.60 8.84 11.41
C TRP A 175 0.26 7.69 10.46
N LEU A 176 -0.93 7.71 9.86
CA LEU A 176 -1.34 6.70 8.89
C LEU A 176 -0.46 6.72 7.62
N ASN A 177 0.07 7.87 7.19
CA ASN A 177 1.03 7.92 6.08
C ASN A 177 2.35 7.23 6.44
N MET A 178 2.84 7.45 7.66
CA MET A 178 4.07 6.79 8.15
C MET A 178 3.88 5.27 8.29
N GLU A 179 2.72 4.83 8.78
CA GLU A 179 2.40 3.40 8.87
C GLU A 179 2.23 2.77 7.49
N THR A 180 1.55 3.44 6.55
CA THR A 180 1.44 2.98 5.16
C THR A 180 2.81 2.84 4.51
N ALA A 181 3.73 3.78 4.73
CA ALA A 181 5.10 3.71 4.25
C ALA A 181 5.83 2.47 4.84
N HIS A 182 5.73 2.25 6.15
CA HIS A 182 6.33 1.07 6.80
C HIS A 182 5.78 -0.25 6.23
N GLN A 183 4.47 -0.35 6.03
CA GLN A 183 3.85 -1.54 5.43
C GLN A 183 4.31 -1.75 3.98
N LEU A 184 4.52 -0.69 3.19
CA LEU A 184 5.09 -0.78 1.84
C LEU A 184 6.54 -1.29 1.85
N GLU A 185 7.36 -0.86 2.80
CA GLU A 185 8.71 -1.40 2.99
C GLU A 185 8.69 -2.91 3.31
N LEU A 186 7.85 -3.32 4.26
CA LEU A 186 7.69 -4.74 4.61
C LEU A 186 7.19 -5.56 3.41
N LEU A 187 6.22 -5.03 2.67
CA LEU A 187 5.68 -5.66 1.46
C LEU A 187 6.77 -5.83 0.41
N SER A 188 7.56 -4.77 0.18
CA SER A 188 8.71 -4.75 -0.72
C SER A 188 9.70 -5.86 -0.38
N ASN A 189 10.11 -5.95 0.88
CA ASN A 189 11.03 -6.98 1.35
C ASN A 189 10.51 -8.40 1.12
N LEU A 190 9.22 -8.66 1.41
CA LEU A 190 8.63 -9.98 1.20
C LEU A 190 8.44 -10.33 -0.29
N ILE A 191 8.01 -9.39 -1.12
CA ILE A 191 7.89 -9.58 -2.57
C ILE A 191 9.27 -9.89 -3.17
N CYS A 192 10.29 -9.13 -2.79
CA CYS A 192 11.66 -9.39 -3.22
C CYS A 192 12.12 -10.81 -2.88
N ARG A 193 11.88 -11.27 -1.65
CA ARG A 193 12.16 -12.66 -1.24
C ARG A 193 11.38 -13.68 -2.05
N ALA A 194 10.14 -13.39 -2.42
CA ALA A 194 9.32 -14.28 -3.24
C ALA A 194 9.77 -14.32 -4.72
N LEU A 195 10.44 -13.29 -5.21
CA LEU A 195 10.89 -13.18 -6.62
C LEU A 195 12.34 -13.66 -6.84
N ARG A 196 13.22 -13.60 -5.82
CA ARG A 196 14.63 -14.05 -5.88
C ARG A 196 14.81 -15.58 -5.87
N LYS A 197 14.11 -16.31 -6.73
CA LYS A 197 14.27 -17.78 -6.84
C LYS A 197 15.74 -18.22 -6.84
#